data_AF-A0A0R1HMJ2-F1
#
_entry.id   AF-A0A0R1HMJ2-F1
#
_cell.length_a   1.000
_cell.length_b   1.000
_cell.length_c   1.000
_cell.angle_alpha   90.00
_cell.angle_beta   90.00
_cell.angle_gamma   90.00
#
_symmetry.space_group_name_H-M   'P 1'
#
loop_
_entity.id
_entity.type
_entity.pdbx_description
1 polymer ?
#
loop_
_entity_poly.entity_id
_entity_poly.type
_entity_poly.pdbx_seq_one_letter_code
_entity_poly.pdbx_strand_id
1 'polypeptide(L)'
;MSKTIKELAEEFSVSKQAIRKKLDPKFRANYVQTVTRNGVQTLVVTDPGYSLLKQHFEGGNDQQLSGGNVAGNTGNDNMDTIDILKQQLTVKDQQLKAKDEQLKLMQQLLDQSQQLQLMAEQKLVHHEALGATESPDKSPDEPTTSAKPKHKWWPFS
;
A
#
# COMPACT_ATOMS: atom_id res chain seq x y z
N MET A 1 -23.84 -14.73 -20.82
CA MET A 1 -24.26 -13.31 -20.87
C MET A 1 -23.28 -12.51 -21.72
N SER A 2 -23.61 -12.20 -22.97
CA SER A 2 -22.72 -11.38 -23.82
C SER A 2 -22.75 -9.90 -23.43
N LYS A 3 -21.57 -9.28 -23.26
CA LYS A 3 -21.40 -7.89 -22.81
C LYS A 3 -20.83 -7.00 -23.93
N THR A 4 -21.24 -5.75 -23.96
CA THR A 4 -20.73 -4.75 -24.91
C THR A 4 -19.38 -4.18 -24.44
N ILE A 5 -18.60 -3.64 -25.37
CA ILE A 5 -17.33 -2.95 -25.05
C ILE A 5 -17.54 -1.80 -24.04
N LYS A 6 -18.73 -1.17 -24.05
CA LYS A 6 -19.05 -0.09 -23.10
C LYS A 6 -19.22 -0.64 -21.68
N GLU A 7 -20.00 -1.70 -21.51
CA GLU A 7 -20.22 -2.33 -20.20
C GLU A 7 -18.89 -2.87 -19.63
N LEU A 8 -18.05 -3.46 -20.49
CA LEU A 8 -16.72 -3.92 -20.10
C LEU A 8 -15.81 -2.79 -19.64
N ALA A 9 -15.86 -1.64 -20.31
CA ALA A 9 -15.07 -0.47 -19.93
C ALA A 9 -15.46 0.04 -18.55
N GLU A 10 -16.76 0.08 -18.27
CA GLU A 10 -17.30 0.52 -16.99
C GLU A 10 -16.98 -0.48 -15.87
N GLU A 11 -17.10 -1.78 -16.12
CA GLU A 11 -16.83 -2.84 -15.14
C GLU A 11 -15.34 -2.97 -14.79
N PHE A 12 -14.47 -2.96 -15.80
CA PHE A 12 -13.02 -3.04 -15.60
C PHE A 12 -12.37 -1.70 -15.21
N SER A 13 -13.15 -0.61 -15.15
CA SER A 13 -12.62 0.76 -14.92
C SER A 13 -11.52 1.17 -15.91
N VAL A 14 -11.63 0.73 -17.17
CA VAL A 14 -10.65 1.02 -18.24
C VAL A 14 -11.31 1.74 -19.40
N SER A 15 -10.51 2.42 -20.23
CA SER A 15 -11.04 3.09 -21.41
C SER A 15 -11.55 2.09 -22.46
N LYS A 16 -12.61 2.47 -23.20
CA LYS A 16 -13.12 1.70 -24.35
C LYS A 16 -12.02 1.40 -25.38
N GLN A 17 -11.04 2.29 -25.49
CA GLN A 17 -9.89 2.13 -26.39
C GLN A 17 -8.92 1.06 -25.89
N ALA A 18 -8.68 0.96 -24.57
CA ALA A 18 -7.84 -0.09 -24.00
C ALA A 18 -8.41 -1.49 -24.30
N ILE A 19 -9.72 -1.65 -24.21
CA ILE A 19 -10.40 -2.90 -24.56
C ILE A 19 -10.28 -3.18 -26.07
N ARG A 20 -10.50 -2.17 -26.92
CA ARG A 20 -10.31 -2.30 -28.39
C ARG A 20 -8.89 -2.71 -28.77
N LYS A 21 -7.88 -2.21 -28.06
CA LYS A 21 -6.48 -2.60 -28.28
C LYS A 21 -6.22 -4.08 -27.97
N LYS A 22 -7.01 -4.69 -27.08
CA LYS A 22 -6.92 -6.12 -26.74
C LYS A 22 -7.79 -7.02 -27.62
N LEU A 23 -8.67 -6.44 -28.42
CA LEU A 23 -9.53 -7.14 -29.38
C LEU A 23 -8.77 -7.40 -30.69
N ASP A 24 -7.75 -8.26 -30.64
CA ASP A 24 -6.97 -8.66 -31.81
C ASP A 24 -7.82 -9.40 -32.85
N PRO A 25 -7.43 -9.44 -34.14
CA PRO A 25 -8.18 -10.16 -35.18
C PRO A 25 -8.48 -11.62 -34.82
N LYS A 26 -7.52 -12.31 -34.19
CA LYS A 26 -7.69 -13.69 -33.69
C LYS A 26 -8.69 -13.77 -32.53
N PHE A 27 -8.67 -12.79 -31.63
CA PHE A 27 -9.62 -12.72 -30.51
C PHE A 27 -11.03 -12.43 -31.02
N ARG A 28 -11.16 -11.53 -32.00
CA ARG A 28 -12.44 -11.17 -32.61
C ARG A 28 -13.10 -12.35 -33.31
N ALA A 29 -12.33 -13.18 -34.00
CA ALA A 29 -12.86 -14.37 -34.69
C ALA A 29 -13.47 -15.40 -33.72
N ASN A 30 -12.92 -15.50 -32.49
CA ASN A 30 -13.31 -16.54 -31.54
C ASN A 30 -14.31 -16.05 -30.47
N TYR A 31 -14.22 -14.79 -30.08
CA TYR A 31 -14.87 -14.30 -28.85
C TYR A 31 -15.72 -13.03 -29.05
N VAL A 32 -15.81 -12.51 -30.27
CA VAL A 32 -16.60 -11.32 -30.57
C VAL A 32 -17.67 -11.68 -31.58
N GLN A 33 -18.90 -11.31 -31.26
CA GLN A 33 -20.04 -11.52 -32.12
C GLN A 33 -20.71 -10.19 -32.41
N THR A 34 -21.24 -10.05 -33.62
CA THR A 34 -22.05 -8.90 -33.99
C THR A 34 -23.51 -9.27 -33.75
N VAL A 35 -24.17 -8.55 -32.85
CA VAL A 35 -25.58 -8.75 -32.54
C VAL A 35 -26.35 -7.51 -32.95
N THR A 36 -27.43 -7.69 -33.70
CA THR A 36 -28.34 -6.60 -34.04
C THR A 36 -29.22 -6.29 -32.85
N ARG A 37 -29.03 -5.13 -32.23
CA ARG A 37 -29.92 -4.60 -31.18
C ARG A 37 -30.55 -3.32 -31.71
N ASN A 38 -31.88 -3.25 -31.69
CA ASN A 38 -32.63 -2.05 -32.12
C ASN A 38 -32.28 -1.57 -33.54
N GLY A 39 -32.10 -2.50 -34.47
CA GLY A 39 -31.72 -2.19 -35.87
C GLY A 39 -30.26 -1.78 -36.07
N VAL A 40 -29.45 -1.68 -35.00
CA VAL A 40 -28.04 -1.30 -35.05
C VAL A 40 -27.16 -2.52 -34.73
N GLN A 41 -26.17 -2.77 -35.58
CA GLN A 41 -25.18 -3.81 -35.37
C GLN A 41 -24.25 -3.42 -34.22
N THR A 42 -24.28 -4.18 -33.12
CA THR A 42 -23.48 -3.94 -31.93
C THR A 42 -22.51 -5.09 -31.70
N LEU A 43 -21.24 -4.76 -31.49
CA LEU A 43 -20.20 -5.72 -31.13
C LEU A 43 -20.33 -6.10 -29.66
N VAL A 44 -20.50 -7.40 -29.40
CA VAL A 44 -20.56 -7.99 -28.06
C VAL A 44 -19.48 -9.05 -27.91
N VAL A 45 -18.93 -9.13 -26.70
CA VAL A 45 -17.95 -10.14 -26.30
C VAL A 45 -18.68 -11.29 -25.62
N THR A 46 -18.32 -12.52 -25.97
CA THR A 46 -18.87 -13.74 -25.37
C THR A 46 -18.33 -13.96 -23.96
N ASP A 47 -19.01 -14.78 -23.15
CA ASP A 47 -18.58 -15.14 -21.79
C ASP A 47 -17.11 -15.60 -21.69
N PRO A 48 -16.58 -16.49 -22.55
CA PRO A 48 -15.17 -16.86 -22.50
C PRO A 48 -14.24 -15.67 -22.82
N GLY A 49 -14.63 -14.78 -23.74
CA GLY A 49 -13.87 -13.56 -24.01
C GLY A 49 -13.89 -12.59 -22.83
N TYR A 50 -15.01 -12.51 -22.12
CA TYR A 50 -15.14 -11.70 -20.91
C TYR A 50 -14.14 -12.14 -19.83
N SER A 51 -14.08 -13.44 -19.53
CA SER A 51 -13.17 -13.98 -18.51
C SER A 51 -11.70 -13.72 -18.83
N LEU A 52 -11.31 -13.81 -20.11
CA LEU A 52 -9.96 -13.50 -20.56
C LEU A 52 -9.62 -12.02 -20.38
N LEU A 53 -10.54 -11.12 -20.73
CA LEU A 53 -10.36 -9.68 -20.54
C LEU A 53 -10.31 -9.34 -19.05
N LYS A 54 -11.18 -9.96 -18.24
CA LYS A 54 -11.21 -9.80 -16.78
C LYS A 54 -9.89 -10.19 -16.15
N GLN A 55 -9.34 -11.34 -16.53
CA GLN A 55 -8.01 -11.77 -16.07
C GLN A 55 -6.91 -10.78 -16.47
N HIS A 56 -6.97 -10.21 -17.68
CA HIS A 56 -5.97 -9.26 -18.17
C HIS A 56 -6.02 -7.91 -17.44
N PHE A 57 -7.22 -7.40 -17.17
CA PHE A 57 -7.41 -6.08 -16.56
C PHE A 57 -7.45 -6.08 -15.02
N GLU A 58 -7.94 -7.15 -14.39
CA GLU A 58 -8.01 -7.27 -12.92
C GLU A 58 -6.78 -7.97 -12.32
N GLY A 59 -6.09 -8.82 -13.10
CA GLY A 59 -4.88 -9.55 -12.68
C GLY A 59 -3.64 -8.66 -12.64
N GLY A 60 -3.70 -7.57 -11.88
CA GLY A 60 -2.75 -6.47 -11.89
C GLY A 60 -1.26 -6.84 -11.99
N ASN A 61 -0.58 -6.03 -12.82
CA ASN A 61 0.86 -5.85 -13.05
C ASN A 61 1.52 -6.51 -14.29
N ASP A 62 2.03 -5.61 -15.15
CA ASP A 62 3.25 -5.72 -15.96
C ASP A 62 3.26 -6.47 -17.31
N GLN A 63 2.21 -6.30 -18.11
CA GLN A 63 2.40 -6.30 -19.58
C GLN A 63 2.59 -4.87 -20.12
N GLN A 64 3.49 -4.10 -19.52
CA GLN A 64 4.21 -3.07 -20.26
C GLN A 64 5.57 -3.65 -20.68
N LEU A 65 5.52 -4.66 -21.54
CA LEU A 65 6.64 -4.92 -22.43
C LEU A 65 6.70 -3.73 -23.38
N SER A 66 7.62 -2.83 -23.06
CA SER A 66 8.08 -1.76 -23.94
C SER A 66 8.28 -2.33 -25.34
N GLY A 67 7.71 -1.66 -26.34
CA GLY A 67 7.73 -2.12 -27.73
C GLY A 67 9.16 -2.25 -28.26
N GLY A 68 9.71 -3.45 -28.17
CA GLY A 68 10.89 -3.90 -28.90
C GLY A 68 10.45 -4.96 -29.89
N ASN A 69 10.52 -4.64 -31.18
CA ASN A 69 10.43 -5.63 -32.25
C ASN A 69 11.44 -6.75 -32.00
N VAL A 70 10.99 -7.97 -31.75
CA VAL A 70 11.80 -9.17 -31.98
C VAL A 70 10.93 -10.19 -32.69
N ALA A 71 11.01 -10.15 -34.02
CA ALA A 71 10.76 -11.32 -34.82
C ALA A 71 11.94 -12.28 -34.60
N GLY A 72 11.66 -13.51 -34.15
CA GLY A 72 12.67 -14.57 -34.12
C GLY A 72 12.41 -15.68 -33.10
N ASN A 73 11.97 -16.82 -33.61
CA ASN A 73 12.06 -18.17 -33.02
C ASN A 73 11.12 -18.58 -31.88
N THR A 74 9.91 -18.97 -32.29
CA THR A 74 9.08 -20.01 -31.66
C THR A 74 9.91 -21.27 -31.34
N GLY A 75 10.24 -21.48 -30.07
CA GLY A 75 10.85 -22.73 -29.63
C GLY A 75 11.20 -22.84 -28.14
N ASN A 76 11.46 -21.74 -27.43
CA ASN A 76 11.97 -21.79 -26.04
C ASN A 76 11.28 -20.85 -25.03
N ASP A 77 10.30 -20.04 -25.49
CA ASP A 77 9.67 -18.97 -24.70
C ASP A 77 9.04 -19.43 -23.37
N ASN A 78 8.57 -20.68 -23.29
CA ASN A 78 7.90 -21.19 -22.10
C ASN A 78 8.86 -21.40 -20.93
N MET A 79 10.11 -21.81 -21.19
CA MET A 79 11.10 -22.06 -20.14
C MET A 79 11.62 -20.74 -19.57
N ASP A 80 11.90 -19.78 -20.46
CA ASP A 80 12.32 -18.43 -20.09
C ASP A 80 11.21 -17.69 -19.31
N THR A 81 9.94 -17.87 -19.69
CA THR A 81 8.81 -17.29 -18.95
C THR A 81 8.68 -17.87 -17.54
N ILE A 82 8.86 -19.19 -17.37
CA ILE A 82 8.80 -19.83 -16.05
C ILE A 82 9.92 -19.34 -15.14
N ASP A 83 11.13 -19.17 -15.68
CA ASP A 83 12.27 -18.70 -14.89
C ASP A 83 12.14 -17.23 -14.51
N ILE A 84 11.61 -16.39 -15.40
CA ILE A 84 11.25 -15.00 -15.09
C ILE A 84 10.19 -14.95 -13.98
N LEU A 85 9.14 -15.78 -14.06
CA LEU A 85 8.08 -15.84 -13.05
C LEU A 85 8.63 -16.28 -11.68
N LYS A 86 9.51 -17.29 -11.65
CA LYS A 86 10.18 -17.73 -10.41
C LYS A 86 11.04 -16.61 -9.81
N GLN A 87 11.81 -15.90 -10.63
CA GLN A 87 12.62 -14.77 -10.18
C GLN A 87 11.76 -13.63 -9.63
N GLN A 88 10.60 -13.35 -10.25
CA GLN A 88 9.66 -12.38 -9.70
C GLN A 88 9.08 -12.82 -8.35
N LEU A 89 8.80 -14.12 -8.19
CA LEU A 89 8.29 -14.69 -6.95
C LEU A 89 9.32 -14.52 -5.82
N THR A 90 10.58 -14.86 -6.07
CA THR A 90 11.65 -14.71 -5.07
C THR A 90 11.88 -13.25 -4.67
N VAL A 91 11.85 -12.32 -5.62
CA VAL A 91 11.96 -10.88 -5.34
C VAL A 91 10.77 -10.41 -4.49
N LYS A 92 9.54 -10.82 -4.81
CA LYS A 92 8.36 -10.47 -4.01
C LYS A 92 8.42 -11.04 -2.60
N ASP A 93 8.86 -12.29 -2.43
CA ASP A 93 9.02 -12.90 -1.11
C ASP A 93 10.07 -12.16 -0.26
N GLN A 94 11.17 -11.72 -0.87
CA GLN A 94 12.17 -10.90 -0.17
C GLN A 94 11.60 -9.55 0.25
N GLN A 95 10.83 -8.89 -0.63
CA GLN A 95 10.17 -7.62 -0.30
C GLN A 95 9.14 -7.79 0.82
N LEU A 96 8.38 -8.89 0.84
CA LEU A 96 7.45 -9.19 1.92
C LEU A 96 8.18 -9.37 3.24
N LYS A 97 9.25 -10.16 3.28
CA LYS A 97 10.08 -10.33 4.50
C LYS A 97 10.62 -9.01 5.03
N ALA A 98 11.15 -8.16 4.15
CA ALA A 98 11.67 -6.85 4.56
C ALA A 98 10.56 -5.94 5.14
N LYS A 99 9.35 -5.98 4.56
CA LYS A 99 8.20 -5.25 5.09
C LYS A 99 7.73 -5.81 6.43
N ASP A 100 7.71 -7.13 6.60
CA ASP A 100 7.34 -7.77 7.86
C ASP A 100 8.34 -7.42 8.98
N GLU A 101 9.63 -7.38 8.68
CA GLU A 101 10.67 -6.92 9.60
C GLU A 101 10.46 -5.45 9.99
N GLN A 102 10.15 -4.58 9.03
CA GLN A 102 9.85 -3.18 9.30
C GLN A 102 8.60 -3.03 10.18
N LEU A 103 7.54 -3.79 9.92
CA LEU A 103 6.32 -3.79 10.73
C LEU A 103 6.61 -4.23 12.16
N LYS A 104 7.44 -5.26 12.35
CA LYS A 104 7.87 -5.71 13.68
C LYS A 104 8.61 -4.61 14.44
N LEU A 105 9.55 -3.92 13.78
CA LEU A 105 10.27 -2.80 14.39
C LEU A 105 9.33 -1.65 14.78
N MET A 106 8.38 -1.32 13.90
CA MET A 106 7.37 -0.28 14.19
C MET A 106 6.49 -0.66 15.38
N GLN A 107 6.04 -1.92 15.47
CA GLN A 107 5.26 -2.41 16.62
C GLN A 107 6.08 -2.30 17.91
N GLN A 108 7.34 -2.73 17.90
CA GLN A 108 8.21 -2.63 19.06
C GLN A 108 8.47 -1.18 19.51
N LEU A 109 8.58 -0.24 18.56
CA LEU A 109 8.75 1.18 18.87
C LEU A 109 7.48 1.78 19.48
N LEU A 110 6.31 1.39 18.96
CA LEU A 110 5.02 1.81 19.48
C LEU A 110 4.80 1.29 20.91
N ASP A 111 5.12 0.02 21.16
CA ASP A 111 5.00 -0.57 22.50
C ASP A 111 5.91 0.16 23.51
N GLN A 112 7.14 0.50 23.10
CA GLN A 112 8.05 1.27 23.94
C GLN A 112 7.54 2.68 24.24
N SER A 113 6.96 3.38 23.25
CA SER A 113 6.45 4.73 23.46
C SER A 113 5.22 4.73 24.38
N GLN A 114 4.33 3.75 24.25
CA GLN A 114 3.19 3.57 25.16
C GLN A 114 3.67 3.29 26.58
N GLN A 115 4.66 2.41 26.75
CA GLN A 115 5.21 2.11 28.07
C GLN A 115 5.83 3.35 28.73
N LEU A 116 6.60 4.14 27.97
CA LEU A 116 7.21 5.37 28.46
C LEU A 116 6.15 6.41 28.87
N GLN A 117 5.08 6.54 28.09
CA GLN A 117 3.98 7.43 28.41
C GLN A 117 3.30 7.04 29.72
N LEU A 118 3.00 5.74 29.91
CA LEU A 118 2.44 5.25 31.17
C LEU A 118 3.35 5.50 32.37
N MET A 119 4.67 5.31 32.22
CA MET A 119 5.64 5.62 33.28
C MET A 119 5.68 7.12 33.60
N ALA A 120 5.57 7.98 32.58
CA ALA A 120 5.53 9.42 32.78
C ALA A 120 4.25 9.85 33.51
N GLU A 121 3.09 9.32 33.11
CA GLU A 121 1.80 9.57 33.76
C GLU A 121 1.80 9.10 35.22
N GLN A 122 2.32 7.89 35.51
CA GLN A 122 2.44 7.40 36.88
C GLN A 122 3.32 8.31 37.76
N LYS A 123 4.46 8.78 37.22
CA LYS A 123 5.33 9.70 37.95
C LYS A 123 4.63 11.03 38.23
N LEU A 124 3.89 11.59 37.27
CA LEU A 124 3.12 12.81 37.49
C LEU A 124 2.08 12.63 38.59
N VAL A 125 1.30 11.56 38.55
CA VAL A 125 0.31 11.25 39.60
C VAL A 125 0.97 11.10 40.96
N HIS A 126 2.12 10.42 41.06
CA HIS A 126 2.86 10.32 42.32
C HIS A 126 3.38 11.66 42.81
N HIS A 127 3.89 12.52 41.92
CA HIS A 127 4.35 13.86 42.30
C HIS A 127 3.19 14.79 42.71
N GLU A 128 2.05 14.72 42.04
CA GLU A 128 0.83 15.45 42.43
C GLU A 128 0.29 14.96 43.78
N ALA A 129 0.28 13.65 44.02
CA ALA A 129 -0.14 13.07 45.29
C ALA A 129 0.78 13.47 46.45
N LEU A 130 2.09 13.55 46.22
CA LEU A 130 3.07 14.00 47.23
C LEU A 130 2.98 15.51 47.46
N GLY A 131 2.76 16.31 46.41
CA GLY A 131 2.55 17.76 46.50
C GLY A 131 1.25 18.15 47.22
N ALA A 132 0.23 17.28 47.20
CA ALA A 132 -1.03 17.50 47.92
C ALA A 132 -0.93 17.22 49.43
N THR A 133 0.12 16.54 49.91
CA THR A 133 0.29 16.21 51.35
C THR A 133 1.15 17.21 52.13
N GLU A 134 1.83 18.15 51.48
CA GLU A 134 2.59 19.22 52.14
C GLU A 134 1.95 20.59 51.89
N SER A 135 0.80 20.84 52.52
CA SER A 135 0.37 22.19 52.88
C SER A 135 0.46 22.36 54.39
N PRO A 136 1.56 22.92 54.93
CA PRO A 136 1.49 23.62 56.20
C PRO A 136 0.92 25.01 55.93
N ASP A 137 -0.37 25.18 56.15
CA ASP A 137 -0.98 26.52 56.24
C ASP A 137 -0.45 27.21 57.50
N LYS A 138 0.55 28.07 57.31
CA LYS A 138 0.82 29.19 58.22
C LYS A 138 1.27 30.39 57.40
N SER A 139 0.34 31.31 57.23
CA SER A 139 0.56 32.64 56.63
C SER A 139 1.27 33.59 57.65
N PRO A 140 1.56 34.87 57.33
CA PRO A 140 2.91 35.34 57.01
C PRO A 140 3.35 36.55 57.87
N ASP A 141 4.62 36.68 58.26
CA ASP A 141 5.19 37.98 58.68
C ASP A 141 6.74 37.96 58.63
N GLU A 142 7.26 38.53 57.54
CA GLU A 142 8.39 39.47 57.34
C GLU A 142 9.64 39.53 58.30
N PRO A 143 10.74 40.25 57.92
CA PRO A 143 11.83 39.81 57.05
C PRO A 143 13.20 39.83 57.78
N THR A 144 14.20 39.02 57.40
CA THR A 144 15.61 39.50 57.40
C THR A 144 16.62 38.52 56.79
N THR A 145 17.49 39.13 55.99
CA THR A 145 18.94 38.90 55.87
C THR A 145 19.48 37.69 55.10
N SER A 146 20.23 38.04 54.06
CA SER A 146 21.55 37.47 53.72
C SER A 146 21.64 35.99 53.33
N ALA A 147 21.77 35.72 52.03
CA ALA A 147 23.04 35.27 51.42
C ALA A 147 22.78 34.65 50.03
N LYS A 148 23.39 35.20 48.97
CA LYS A 148 23.58 34.46 47.71
C LYS A 148 24.63 33.36 47.94
N PRO A 149 24.51 32.19 47.28
CA PRO A 149 25.61 31.83 46.41
C PRO A 149 25.23 31.08 45.10
N LYS A 150 25.73 31.67 44.00
CA LYS A 150 26.51 31.05 42.90
C LYS A 150 25.90 29.84 42.16
N HIS A 151 25.20 30.12 41.06
CA HIS A 151 25.06 29.15 39.97
C HIS A 151 26.43 28.90 39.31
N LYS A 152 26.89 27.65 39.32
CA LYS A 152 28.01 27.18 38.50
C LYS A 152 27.43 26.42 37.30
N TRP A 153 27.40 27.06 36.14
CA TRP A 153 27.30 26.36 34.86
C TRP A 153 28.66 25.76 34.53
N TRP A 154 28.67 24.47 34.19
CA TRP A 154 29.86 23.78 33.67
C TRP A 154 29.88 23.94 32.15
N PRO A 155 31.03 24.25 31.52
CA PRO A 155 31.15 24.19 30.07
C PRO A 155 31.33 22.73 29.63
N PHE A 156 30.61 22.36 28.57
CA PHE A 156 30.77 21.09 27.87
C PHE A 156 32.10 21.15 27.09
N SER A 157 32.90 20.10 27.20
CA SER A 157 34.09 19.88 26.36
C SER A 157 33.97 18.55 25.66
#